data_AF-A0A1F6M1L4-F1
#
_entry.id   AF-A0A1F6M1L4-F1
#
_cell.length_a   1.000
_cell.length_b   1.000
_cell.length_c   1.000
_cell.angle_alpha   90.00
_cell.angle_beta   90.00
_cell.angle_gamma   90.00
#
_symmetry.space_group_name_H-M   'P 1'
#
loop_
_entity.id
_entity.type
_entity.pdbx_description
1 polymer ?
#
loop_
_entity_poly.entity_id
_entity_poly.type
_entity_poly.pdbx_seq_one_letter_code
_entity_poly.pdbx_strand_id
1 'polypeptide(L)'
;MTIVSEIKRKKGEPFEVFLRRVKQEWQRSGKLLQAKKVQFFDPPKSKNIRRQQAISRSKIIAKTEYLKKIGRLSEETDQFGRDRRNKRGK
;
A
#
# COMPACT_ATOMS: atom_id res chain seq x y z
N MET A 1 9.66 3.07 21.40
CA MET A 1 10.00 2.50 20.08
C MET A 1 9.51 1.07 20.05
N THR A 2 8.52 0.73 19.21
CA THR A 2 8.08 -0.65 19.04
C THR A 2 9.03 -1.36 18.07
N ILE A 3 9.66 -2.44 18.52
CA ILE A 3 10.56 -3.24 17.70
C ILE A 3 9.69 -4.17 16.86
N VAL A 4 9.49 -3.83 15.58
CA VAL A 4 8.65 -4.58 14.62
C VAL A 4 9.13 -6.03 14.45
N SER A 5 10.40 -6.29 14.76
CA SER A 5 11.06 -7.60 14.63
C SER A 5 10.80 -8.54 15.82
N GLU A 6 10.37 -8.04 16.98
CA GLU A 6 10.23 -8.83 18.22
C GLU A 6 8.85 -9.48 18.36
N ILE A 7 8.42 -10.21 17.34
CA ILE A 7 7.13 -10.91 17.37
C ILE A 7 7.37 -12.32 17.91
N LYS A 8 6.88 -12.60 19.12
CA LYS A 8 6.94 -13.95 19.72
C LYS A 8 5.82 -14.84 19.19
N ARG A 9 6.10 -16.15 19.14
CA ARG A 9 5.10 -17.18 18.78
C ARG A 9 4.12 -17.36 19.95
N LYS A 10 2.82 -17.43 19.64
CA LYS A 10 1.80 -17.72 20.66
C LYS A 10 1.72 -19.23 20.91
N LYS A 11 1.44 -19.64 22.15
CA LYS A 11 1.26 -21.06 22.50
C LYS A 11 0.04 -21.62 21.73
N GLY A 12 0.22 -22.74 21.04
CA GLY A 12 -0.83 -23.38 20.22
C GLY A 12 -1.00 -22.82 18.81
N GLU A 13 -0.18 -21.85 18.38
CA GLU A 13 -0.22 -21.30 17.01
C GLU A 13 0.60 -22.18 16.04
N PRO A 14 0.04 -22.63 14.90
CA PRO A 14 0.82 -23.26 13.83
C PRO A 14 1.88 -22.30 13.29
N PHE A 15 3.04 -22.82 12.88
CA PHE A 15 4.17 -21.99 12.45
C PHE A 15 3.82 -21.06 11.27
N GLU A 16 3.00 -21.52 10.33
CA GLU A 16 2.57 -20.72 9.18
C GLU A 16 1.75 -19.49 9.57
N VAL A 17 0.87 -19.62 10.57
CA VAL A 17 0.04 -18.52 11.07
C VAL A 17 0.92 -17.46 11.73
N PHE A 18 1.91 -17.90 12.50
CA PHE A 18 2.93 -17.04 13.07
C PHE A 18 3.71 -16.28 11.98
N LEU A 19 4.21 -16.99 10.96
CA LEU A 19 4.97 -16.39 9.86
C LEU A 19 4.13 -15.38 9.07
N ARG A 20 2.84 -15.67 8.83
CA ARG A 20 1.91 -14.73 8.20
C ARG A 20 1.78 -13.44 9.00
N ARG A 21 1.64 -13.53 10.33
CA ARG A 21 1.59 -12.34 11.20
C ARG A 21 2.88 -11.53 11.09
N VAL A 22 4.04 -12.17 11.18
CA VAL A 22 5.34 -11.50 11.04
C VAL A 22 5.43 -10.76 9.71
N LYS A 23 5.05 -11.42 8.60
CA LYS A 23 5.03 -10.81 7.27
C LYS A 23 4.08 -9.62 7.18
N GLN A 24 2.87 -9.73 7.72
CA GLN A 24 1.91 -8.62 7.73
C GLN A 24 2.41 -7.43 8.55
N GLU A 25 3.03 -7.66 9.70
CA GLU A 25 3.62 -6.58 10.52
C GLU A 25 4.79 -5.91 9.82
N TRP A 26 5.66 -6.66 9.14
CA TRP A 26 6.72 -6.07 8.31
C TRP A 26 6.16 -5.22 7.16
N GLN A 27 5.08 -5.66 6.51
CA GLN A 27 4.41 -4.90 5.47
C GLN A 27 3.76 -3.62 6.01
N ARG A 28 3.01 -3.72 7.12
CA ARG A 28 2.35 -2.58 7.79
C ARG A 28 3.35 -1.54 8.28
N SER A 29 4.49 -1.98 8.81
CA SER A 29 5.54 -1.07 9.29
C SER A 29 6.19 -0.23 8.19
N GLY A 30 6.08 -0.65 6.92
CA GLY A 30 6.73 0.00 5.79
C GLY A 30 8.27 -0.07 5.81
N LYS A 31 8.90 -0.72 6.79
CA LYS A 31 10.36 -0.79 6.93
C LYS A 31 11.03 -1.44 5.71
N LEU A 32 10.43 -2.50 5.16
CA LEU A 32 10.89 -3.13 3.92
C LEU A 32 10.79 -2.19 2.71
N LEU A 33 9.71 -1.41 2.61
CA LEU A 33 9.54 -0.43 1.54
C LEU A 33 10.55 0.70 1.65
N GLN A 34 10.81 1.18 2.87
CA GLN A 34 11.81 2.20 3.12
C GLN A 34 13.21 1.69 2.78
N ALA A 35 13.58 0.47 3.20
CA ALA A 35 14.87 -0.15 2.88
C ALA A 35 15.09 -0.24 1.35
N LYS A 36 14.07 -0.69 0.61
CA LYS A 36 14.11 -0.71 -0.86
C LYS A 36 14.22 0.68 -1.49
N LYS A 37 13.53 1.67 -0.91
CA LYS A 37 13.55 3.05 -1.41
C LYS A 37 14.91 3.71 -1.26
N VAL A 38 15.64 3.44 -0.17
CA VAL A 38 16.95 4.03 0.10
C VAL A 38 18.11 3.13 -0.34
N GLN A 39 17.82 1.98 -0.97
CA GLN A 39 18.84 1.04 -1.42
C GLN A 39 19.80 1.67 -2.43
N PHE A 40 19.32 2.62 -3.23
CA PHE A 40 20.09 3.33 -4.23
C PHE A 40 19.96 4.84 -4.06
N PHE A 41 20.95 5.59 -4.55
CA PHE A 41 20.88 7.04 -4.60
C PHE A 41 19.87 7.48 -5.66
N ASP A 42 18.85 8.22 -5.22
CA ASP A 42 17.87 8.88 -6.09
C ASP A 42 18.04 10.40 -5.97
N PRO A 43 18.35 11.12 -7.06
CA PRO A 43 18.47 12.58 -7.01
C PRO A 43 17.10 13.24 -6.72
N PRO A 44 17.09 14.42 -6.09
CA PRO A 44 15.85 15.13 -5.82
C PRO A 44 15.13 15.51 -7.12
N LYS A 45 13.80 15.36 -7.13
CA LYS A 45 12.98 15.67 -8.31
C LYS A 45 12.99 17.16 -8.61
N SER A 46 13.16 17.52 -9.89
CA SER A 46 13.05 18.90 -10.36
C SER A 46 11.61 19.44 -10.20
N LYS A 47 11.47 20.77 -10.18
CA LYS A 47 10.16 21.45 -10.07
C LYS A 47 9.18 21.00 -11.17
N ASN A 48 9.67 20.83 -12.39
CA ASN A 48 8.87 20.41 -13.55
C ASN A 48 8.35 18.97 -13.37
N ILE A 49 9.21 18.05 -12.97
CA ILE A 49 8.82 16.64 -12.72
C ILE A 49 7.78 16.57 -11.60
N ARG A 50 7.99 17.34 -10.51
CA ARG A 50 7.03 17.41 -9.40
C ARG A 50 5.67 17.95 -9.85
N ARG A 51 5.65 19.01 -10.66
CA ARG A 51 4.42 19.59 -11.22
C ARG A 51 3.68 18.58 -12.11
N GLN A 52 4.40 17.91 -13.01
CA GLN A 52 3.81 16.92 -13.91
C GLN A 52 3.20 15.75 -13.13
N GLN A 53 3.91 15.24 -12.11
CA GLN A 53 3.39 14.19 -11.23
C GLN A 53 2.14 14.63 -10.46
N ALA A 54 2.08 15.87 -9.97
CA ALA A 54 0.90 16.41 -9.32
C ALA A 54 -0.30 16.48 -10.26
N ILE A 55 -0.12 17.02 -11.47
CA ILE A 55 -1.19 17.10 -12.50
C ILE A 55 -1.71 15.71 -12.85
N SER A 56 -0.82 14.74 -13.09
CA SER A 56 -1.22 13.36 -13.40
C SER A 56 -2.04 12.74 -12.26
N ARG A 57 -1.63 12.96 -10.99
CA ARG A 57 -2.40 12.49 -9.82
C ARG A 57 -3.78 13.14 -9.75
N SER A 58 -3.87 14.45 -9.92
CA SER A 58 -5.16 15.17 -9.90
C SER A 58 -6.10 14.67 -11.00
N LYS A 59 -5.59 14.41 -12.21
CA LYS A 59 -6.39 13.86 -13.32
C LYS A 59 -6.95 12.47 -12.99
N ILE A 60 -6.12 11.60 -12.41
CA ILE A 60 -6.55 10.26 -11.99
C ILE A 60 -7.64 10.36 -10.92
N ILE A 61 -7.44 11.20 -9.91
CA ILE A 61 -8.41 11.43 -8.83
C ILE A 61 -9.74 11.91 -9.40
N ALA A 62 -9.73 12.98 -10.19
CA ALA A 62 -10.94 13.55 -10.80
C ALA A 62 -11.69 12.52 -11.68
N LYS A 63 -10.96 11.73 -12.47
CA LYS A 63 -11.55 10.64 -13.27
C LYS A 63 -12.20 9.58 -12.36
N THR A 64 -11.52 9.16 -11.29
CA THR A 64 -12.07 8.16 -10.36
C THR A 64 -13.30 8.67 -9.63
N GLU A 65 -13.33 9.94 -9.22
CA GLU A 65 -14.48 10.57 -8.57
C GLU A 65 -15.67 10.69 -9.52
N TYR A 66 -15.43 11.11 -10.77
CA TYR A 66 -16.46 11.14 -11.80
C TYR A 66 -17.07 9.76 -12.05
N LEU A 67 -16.23 8.74 -12.23
CA LEU A 67 -16.69 7.36 -12.46
C LEU A 67 -17.50 6.80 -11.28
N LYS A 68 -17.14 7.15 -10.04
CA LYS A 68 -17.94 6.83 -8.85
C LYS A 68 -19.30 7.53 -8.90
N LYS A 69 -19.33 8.82 -9.22
CA LYS A 69 -20.57 9.61 -9.26
C LYS A 69 -21.58 9.07 -10.27
N ILE A 70 -21.12 8.60 -11.43
CA ILE A 70 -22.00 8.03 -12.47
C ILE A 70 -22.30 6.53 -12.27
N GLY A 71 -21.85 5.92 -11.17
CA GLY A 71 -22.09 4.50 -10.87
C GLY A 71 -21.31 3.51 -11.76
N ARG A 72 -20.38 3.97 -12.60
CA ARG A 72 -19.54 3.11 -13.46
C ARG A 72 -18.33 2.51 -12.73
N LEU A 73 -17.98 3.04 -11.56
CA LEU A 73 -17.05 2.41 -10.63
C LEU A 73 -17.84 1.89 -9.44
N SER A 74 -18.01 0.56 -9.37
CA SER A 74 -18.64 -0.09 -8.21
C SER A 74 -17.98 0.37 -6.91
N GLU A 75 -18.78 0.60 -5.87
CA GLU A 75 -18.25 0.91 -4.52
C GLU A 75 -17.33 -0.20 -4.01
N GLU A 76 -17.53 -1.43 -4.48
CA GLU A 76 -16.74 -2.59 -4.15
C GLU A 76 -15.41 -2.63 -4.89
N THR A 77 -15.21 -1.86 -5.96
CA THR A 77 -13.92 -1.85 -6.69
C THR A 77 -13.06 -0.65 -6.29
N ASP A 78 -11.75 -0.85 -6.25
CA ASP A 78 -10.79 0.23 -6.06
C ASP A 78 -10.45 0.93 -7.39
N GLN A 79 -9.68 2.01 -7.31
CA GLN A 79 -9.24 2.82 -8.47
C GLN A 79 -8.45 2.00 -9.52
N PHE A 80 -8.05 0.78 -9.18
CA PHE A 80 -7.29 -0.15 -10.02
C PHE A 80 -8.13 -1.36 -10.45
N GLY A 81 -9.46 -1.31 -10.29
CA GLY A 81 -10.37 -2.39 -10.67
C GLY A 81 -10.29 -3.61 -9.75
N ARG A 82 -9.64 -3.52 -8.58
CA ARG A 82 -9.55 -4.64 -7.63
C ARG A 82 -10.76 -4.63 -6.71
N ASP A 83 -11.39 -5.78 -6.53
CA ASP A 83 -12.45 -5.96 -5.53
C ASP A 83 -11.88 -5.72 -4.11
N ARG A 84 -12.48 -4.78 -3.38
CA ARG A 84 -12.13 -4.39 -2.01
C ARG A 84 -12.39 -5.53 -1.02
N ARG A 85 -13.32 -6.45 -1.31
CA ARG A 85 -13.56 -7.65 -0.50
C ARG A 85 -12.34 -8.57 -0.50
N ASN A 86 -11.69 -8.71 -1.65
CA ASN A 86 -10.48 -9.53 -1.81
C ASN A 86 -9.22 -8.94 -1.14
N LYS A 87 -9.26 -7.66 -0.72
CA LYS A 87 -8.17 -7.00 0.02
C LYS A 87 -8.18 -7.27 1.52
N ARG A 88 -9.31 -7.71 2.10
CA ARG A 88 -9.43 -8.02 3.54
C ARG A 88 -9.20 -9.50 3.86
N GLY A 89 -9.15 -10.35 2.84
CA GLY A 89 -9.03 -11.82 2.96
C GLY A 89 -7.63 -12.41 2.73
N LYS A 90 -6.55 -11.62 2.77
CA LYS A 90 -5.16 -12.10 2.69
C LYS A 90 -4.29 -11.49 3.79
#